data_AF-A0AA51GX23-F1
#
_entry.id   AF-A0AA51GX23-F1
#
_cell.length_a   1.000
_cell.length_b   1.000
_cell.length_c   1.000
_cell.angle_alpha   90.00
_cell.angle_beta   90.00
_cell.angle_gamma   90.00
#
_symmetry.space_group_name_H-M   'P 1'
#
loop_
_entity.id
_entity.type
_entity.pdbx_description
1 polymer ?
#
loop_
_entity_poly.entity_id
_entity_poly.type
_entity_poly.pdbx_seq_one_letter_code
_entity_poly.pdbx_strand_id
1 'polypeptide(L)'
;MKATGVVRKLDELGRIVLPMEIRRNLGIKVGDPMEIFTTEDGIVIKRYDAVDDVLSVAQRLTEMLDNEKNPEYKKEILDKVGAYVEAAKKEIRKKEKLCKGVAR
;
A
#
# COMPACT_ATOMS: atom_id res chain seq x y z
N MET A 1 4.13 13.12 -15.03
CA MET A 1 2.76 12.60 -15.26
C MET A 1 2.66 12.15 -16.71
N LYS A 2 2.17 10.94 -16.99
CA LYS A 2 1.85 10.52 -18.37
C LYS A 2 0.39 10.85 -18.64
N ALA A 3 0.13 11.81 -19.53
CA ALA A 3 -1.22 12.12 -19.96
C ALA A 3 -1.70 11.03 -20.92
N THR A 4 -2.73 10.27 -20.53
CA THR A 4 -3.36 9.26 -21.41
C THR A 4 -4.41 9.89 -22.34
N GLY A 5 -4.85 11.12 -22.07
CA GLY A 5 -5.84 11.83 -22.89
C GLY A 5 -7.23 11.19 -22.91
N VAL A 6 -7.50 10.20 -22.05
CA VAL A 6 -8.77 9.47 -22.03
C VAL A 6 -9.78 10.18 -21.15
N VAL A 7 -10.89 10.63 -21.74
CA VAL A 7 -12.02 11.24 -21.03
C VAL A 7 -13.11 10.21 -20.81
N ARG A 8 -13.62 10.10 -19.58
CA ARG A 8 -14.75 9.24 -19.24
C ARG A 8 -15.80 10.02 -18.48
N LYS A 9 -17.07 9.78 -18.81
CA LYS A 9 -18.20 10.32 -18.06
C LYS A 9 -18.34 9.59 -16.72
N LEU A 10 -18.73 10.35 -15.71
CA LEU A 10 -19.19 9.83 -14.43
C LEU A 10 -20.60 9.26 -14.62
N ASP A 11 -20.95 8.21 -13.86
CA ASP A 11 -22.33 7.78 -13.76
C ASP A 11 -23.10 8.54 -12.67
N GLU A 12 -24.40 8.23 -12.53
CA GLU A 12 -25.31 8.89 -11.57
C GLU A 12 -24.90 8.70 -10.10
N LEU A 13 -24.05 7.71 -9.80
CA LEU A 13 -23.61 7.39 -8.43
C LEU A 13 -22.19 7.87 -8.14
N GLY A 14 -21.49 8.46 -9.12
CA GLY A 14 -20.11 8.88 -8.93
C GLY A 14 -19.05 7.83 -9.25
N ARG A 15 -19.40 6.73 -9.92
CA ARG A 15 -18.43 5.71 -10.35
C ARG A 15 -17.78 6.11 -11.66
N ILE A 16 -16.48 5.91 -11.74
CA ILE A 16 -15.68 6.08 -12.96
C ILE A 16 -15.14 4.73 -13.44
N VAL A 17 -15.21 4.49 -14.74
CA VAL A 17 -14.67 3.25 -15.34
C VAL A 17 -13.23 3.46 -15.74
N LEU A 18 -12.33 2.64 -15.19
CA LEU A 18 -10.93 2.55 -15.60
C LEU A 18 -10.82 1.80 -16.94
N PRO A 19 -10.28 2.43 -18.01
CA PRO A 19 -10.05 1.78 -19.29
C PRO A 19 -9.20 0.51 -19.18
N MET A 20 -9.48 -0.48 -20.03
CA MET A 20 -8.83 -1.80 -19.98
C MET A 20 -7.31 -1.73 -20.21
N GLU A 21 -6.84 -0.75 -20.97
CA GLU A 21 -5.41 -0.51 -21.21
C GLU A 21 -4.66 -0.13 -19.93
N ILE A 22 -5.20 0.83 -19.16
CA ILE A 22 -4.63 1.24 -17.87
C ILE A 22 -4.66 0.06 -16.89
N ARG A 23 -5.76 -0.70 -16.88
CA ARG A 23 -5.87 -1.91 -16.05
C ARG A 23 -4.82 -2.96 -16.39
N ARG A 24 -4.54 -3.21 -17.68
CA ARG A 24 -3.51 -4.16 -18.12
C ARG A 24 -2.11 -3.68 -17.77
N ASN A 25 -1.80 -2.41 -18.04
CA ASN A 25 -0.49 -1.83 -17.77
C ASN A 25 -0.16 -1.80 -16.27
N LEU A 26 -1.16 -1.50 -15.44
CA LEU A 26 -1.01 -1.51 -13.97
C LEU A 26 -1.30 -2.89 -13.34
N GLY A 27 -1.66 -3.89 -14.13
CA GLY A 27 -1.99 -5.24 -13.64
C GLY A 27 -3.19 -5.31 -12.68
N ILE A 28 -4.14 -4.38 -12.77
CA ILE A 28 -5.29 -4.27 -11.85
C ILE A 28 -6.42 -5.22 -12.29
N LYS A 29 -6.78 -6.14 -11.39
CA LYS A 29 -7.83 -7.14 -11.59
C LYS A 29 -9.13 -6.71 -10.90
N VAL A 30 -10.22 -7.39 -11.26
CA VAL A 30 -11.51 -7.19 -10.58
C VAL A 30 -11.36 -7.63 -9.12
N GLY A 31 -11.80 -6.79 -8.18
CA GLY A 31 -11.70 -7.07 -6.74
C GLY A 31 -10.36 -6.67 -6.10
N ASP A 32 -9.41 -6.11 -6.86
CA ASP A 32 -8.20 -5.56 -6.25
C ASP A 32 -8.55 -4.29 -5.45
N PRO A 33 -8.08 -4.18 -4.19
CA PRO A 33 -8.33 -3.01 -3.36
C PRO A 33 -7.53 -1.82 -3.90
N MET A 34 -8.21 -0.69 -4.10
CA MET A 34 -7.60 0.55 -4.59
C MET A 34 -7.79 1.63 -3.53
N GLU A 35 -6.81 2.51 -3.41
CA GLU A 35 -6.84 3.67 -2.52
C GLU A 35 -7.02 4.95 -3.33
N ILE A 36 -7.86 5.84 -2.82
CA ILE A 36 -8.24 7.09 -3.49
C ILE A 36 -7.78 8.25 -2.62
N PHE A 37 -6.90 9.08 -3.18
CA PHE A 37 -6.41 10.29 -2.56
C PHE A 37 -6.97 11.51 -3.31
N THR A 38 -7.30 12.55 -2.56
CA THR A 38 -7.71 13.84 -3.12
C THR A 38 -6.57 14.83 -2.94
N THR A 39 -6.21 15.53 -4.01
CA THR A 39 -5.21 16.59 -4.05
C THR A 39 -5.84 17.87 -4.58
N GLU A 40 -5.17 19.01 -4.46
CA GLU A 40 -5.67 20.29 -5.00
C GLU A 40 -5.93 20.22 -6.52
N ASP A 41 -5.08 19.49 -7.26
CA ASP A 41 -5.17 19.37 -8.72
C ASP A 41 -6.07 18.21 -9.20
N GLY A 42 -6.68 17.42 -8.29
CA GLY A 42 -7.56 16.31 -8.68
C GLY A 42 -7.50 15.07 -7.79
N ILE A 43 -7.69 13.90 -8.42
CA ILE A 43 -7.80 12.61 -7.73
C ILE A 43 -6.65 11.70 -8.16
N VAL A 44 -5.99 11.09 -7.18
CA VAL A 44 -4.93 10.10 -7.40
C VAL A 44 -5.42 8.73 -6.92
N ILE A 45 -5.36 7.74 -7.80
CA ILE A 45 -5.72 6.35 -7.50
C ILE A 45 -4.44 5.52 -7.44
N LYS A 46 -4.24 4.79 -6.35
CA LYS A 46 -3.11 3.86 -6.18
C LYS A 46 -3.62 2.48 -5.81
N ARG A 47 -2.76 1.46 -6.01
CA ARG A 47 -3.01 0.14 -5.45
C ARG A 47 -2.92 0.25 -3.93
N TYR A 48 -3.91 -0.31 -3.24
CA TYR A 48 -3.84 -0.38 -1.79
C TYR A 48 -2.88 -1.51 -1.40
N ASP A 49 -1.78 -1.13 -0.75
CA ASP A 49 -0.80 -2.05 -0.19
C ASP A 49 -0.65 -1.72 1.31
N ALA A 50 -1.39 -2.45 2.16
CA ALA A 50 -1.40 -2.24 3.62
C ALA A 50 -0.03 -2.43 4.30
N VAL A 51 0.95 -2.98 3.57
CA VAL A 51 2.31 -3.23 4.07
C VAL A 51 3.20 -1.99 3.95
N ASP A 52 2.91 -1.09 3.01
CA ASP A 52 3.81 0.02 2.67
C ASP A 52 3.94 1.02 3.83
N ASP A 53 2.83 1.28 4.54
CA ASP A 53 2.82 2.14 5.72
C ASP A 53 3.68 1.57 6.86
N VAL A 54 3.59 0.25 7.12
CA VAL A 54 4.36 -0.41 8.18
C VAL A 54 5.85 -0.41 7.86
N LEU A 55 6.19 -0.60 6.58
CA LEU A 55 7.58 -0.62 6.13
C LEU A 55 8.23 0.77 6.27
N SER A 56 7.50 1.84 5.93
CA SER A 56 8.01 3.22 6.07
C SER A 56 8.30 3.58 7.53
N VAL A 57 7.44 3.15 8.46
CA VAL A 57 7.67 3.34 9.91
C VAL A 57 8.86 2.54 10.40
N ALA A 58 9.01 1.29 9.95
CA ALA A 58 10.14 0.43 10.31
C ALA A 58 11.48 0.98 9.81
N GLN A 59 11.51 1.54 8.59
CA GLN A 59 12.69 2.19 8.04
C GLN A 59 13.10 3.41 8.88
N ARG A 60 12.14 4.27 9.22
CA ARG A 60 12.38 5.46 10.05
C ARG A 60 12.91 5.10 11.45
N LEU A 61 12.39 4.04 12.06
CA LEU A 61 12.91 3.54 13.34
C LEU A 61 14.35 3.02 13.21
N THR A 62 14.68 2.36 12.10
CA THR A 62 16.02 1.85 11.85
C THR A 62 17.03 2.99 11.67
N GLU A 63 16.66 4.04 10.94
CA GLU A 63 17.48 5.26 10.78
C GLU A 63 17.72 5.98 12.12
N MET A 64 16.72 6.01 13.02
CA MET A 64 16.90 6.57 14.35
C MET A 64 17.91 5.76 15.19
N LEU A 65 17.86 4.43 15.09
CA LEU A 65 18.77 3.52 15.80
C LEU A 65 20.20 3.50 15.22
N ASP A 66 20.38 3.89 13.95
CA ASP A 66 21.71 3.97 13.32
C ASP A 66 22.59 5.08 13.91
N ASN A 67 21.99 6.11 14.51
CA ASN A 67 22.72 7.19 15.20
C ASN A 67 23.18 6.81 16.62
N GLU A 68 22.76 5.64 17.13
CA GLU A 68 23.07 5.18 18.48
C GLU A 68 24.46 4.50 18.54
N LYS A 69 25.33 4.94 19.44
CA LYS A 69 26.75 4.52 19.50
C LYS A 69 26.99 3.14 20.13
N ASN A 70 25.97 2.49 20.68
CA ASN A 70 26.15 1.25 21.47
C ASN A 70 25.70 -0.01 20.67
N PRO A 71 26.62 -0.85 20.20
CA PRO A 71 26.32 -1.90 19.23
C PRO A 71 25.53 -3.10 19.80
N GLU A 72 25.66 -3.39 21.10
CA GLU A 72 24.91 -4.48 21.74
C GLU A 72 23.42 -4.16 21.88
N TYR A 73 23.09 -2.95 22.36
CA TYR A 73 21.71 -2.48 22.52
C TYR A 73 20.98 -2.38 21.17
N LYS A 74 21.71 -1.99 20.13
CA LYS A 74 21.21 -1.95 18.75
C LYS A 74 20.75 -3.33 18.26
N LYS A 75 21.54 -4.37 18.52
CA LYS A 75 21.23 -5.73 18.06
C LYS A 75 19.98 -6.30 18.75
N GLU A 76 19.84 -6.07 20.05
CA GLU A 76 18.67 -6.52 20.82
C GLU A 76 17.37 -5.85 20.33
N ILE A 77 17.40 -4.54 20.06
CA ILE A 77 16.23 -3.83 19.55
C ILE A 77 15.89 -4.27 18.12
N LEU A 78 16.90 -4.46 17.26
CA LEU A 78 16.66 -4.90 15.88
C LEU A 78 15.98 -6.26 15.83
N ASP A 79 16.41 -7.21 16.67
CA ASP A 79 15.81 -8.55 16.74
C ASP A 79 14.35 -8.50 17.21
N LYS A 80 14.06 -7.67 18.23
CA LYS A 80 12.69 -7.46 18.72
C LYS A 80 11.81 -6.81 17.64
N VAL A 81 12.26 -5.73 17.03
CA VAL A 81 11.52 -5.01 15.97
C VAL A 81 11.29 -5.92 14.76
N GLY A 82 12.29 -6.69 14.34
CA GLY A 82 12.18 -7.66 13.25
C GLY A 82 11.08 -8.71 13.52
N ALA A 83 11.02 -9.24 14.74
CA ALA A 83 9.98 -10.19 15.14
C ALA A 83 8.55 -9.58 15.06
N TYR A 84 8.38 -8.34 15.53
CA TYR A 84 7.10 -7.63 15.44
C TYR A 84 6.69 -7.35 14.00
N VAL A 85 7.63 -6.93 13.14
CA VAL A 85 7.38 -6.66 11.72
C VAL A 85 6.95 -7.93 10.99
N GLU A 86 7.61 -9.07 11.23
CA GLU A 86 7.24 -10.35 10.60
C GLU A 86 5.88 -10.87 11.10
N ALA A 87 5.57 -10.69 12.39
CA ALA A 87 4.25 -11.01 12.92
C ALA A 87 3.15 -10.15 12.25
N ALA A 88 3.36 -8.84 12.16
CA ALA A 88 2.44 -7.91 11.51
C ALA A 88 2.23 -8.25 10.03
N LYS A 89 3.31 -8.52 9.27
CA LYS A 89 3.22 -8.95 7.86
C LYS A 89 2.36 -10.20 7.69
N LYS A 90 2.51 -11.19 8.58
CA LYS A 90 1.73 -12.44 8.53
C LYS A 90 0.25 -12.20 8.79
N GLU A 91 -0.09 -11.26 9.65
CA GLU A 91 -1.46 -10.89 9.98
C GLU A 91 -2.13 -10.09 8.85
N ILE A 92 -1.40 -9.13 8.26
CA ILE A 92 -1.85 -8.36 7.10
C ILE A 92 -2.12 -9.30 5.91
N ARG A 93 -1.20 -10.23 5.61
CA ARG A 93 -1.36 -11.21 4.52
C ARG A 93 -2.54 -12.16 4.74
N LYS A 94 -2.94 -12.44 5.98
CA LYS A 94 -4.17 -13.20 6.28
C LYS A 94 -5.41 -12.37 5.98
N LYS A 95 -5.43 -11.09 6.38
CA LYS A 95 -6.54 -10.17 6.09
C LYS A 95 -6.72 -9.92 4.60
N GLU A 96 -5.63 -9.77 3.84
CA GLU A 96 -5.69 -9.64 2.38
C GLU A 96 -6.31 -10.87 1.69
N LYS A 97 -5.97 -12.08 2.16
CA LYS A 97 -6.58 -13.32 1.65
C LYS A 97 -8.06 -13.44 2.00
N LEU A 98 -8.45 -12.95 3.19
CA LEU A 98 -9.85 -12.92 3.61
C LEU A 98 -10.65 -11.95 2.74
N CYS A 99 -10.14 -10.73 2.50
CA CYS A 99 -10.80 -9.75 1.62
C CYS A 99 -10.95 -10.26 0.17
N LYS A 100 -9.97 -11.01 -0.35
CA LYS A 100 -10.06 -11.66 -1.67
C LYS A 100 -11.06 -12.83 -1.70
N GLY A 101 -11.44 -13.38 -0.56
CA GLY A 101 -12.39 -14.50 -0.42
C GLY A 101 -13.87 -14.09 -0.33
N VAL A 102 -14.18 -12.80 -0.16
CA VAL A 102 -15.57 -12.29 -0.05
C VAL A 102 -16.20 -12.02 -1.42
N ALA A 103 -15.48 -12.21 -2.52
CA ALA A 103 -16.05 -12.21 -3.87
C ALA A 103 -16.68 -13.58 -4.21
N ARG A 104 -17.84 -13.88 -3.62
CA ARG A 104 -18.80 -14.84 -4.14
C ARG A 104 -20.17 -14.18 -4.28
#